data_AF-A0A6V8Q6L4-F1
#
_entry.id   AF-A0A6V8Q6L4-F1
#
_cell.length_a   1.000
_cell.length_b   1.000
_cell.length_c   1.000
_cell.angle_alpha   90.00
_cell.angle_beta   90.00
_cell.angle_gamma   90.00
#
_symmetry.space_group_name_H-M   'P 1'
#
loop_
_entity.id
_entity.type
_entity.pdbx_description
1 polymer ?
#
loop_
_entity_poly.entity_id
_entity_poly.type
_entity_poly.pdbx_seq_one_letter_code
_entity_poly.pdbx_strand_id
1 'polypeptide(L)'
;MYYGSMATESPDTHRELVELRRQINYWRAQHTRAVERQAIWKEKAQELEQMVRQQEAQITELIQQNETLTQQIQALKAKVAWLQQQMFGRKSEQTKDLVPENHDGDQEACNASEATSESKNNRGKQPGSKGYGRKRRSGLPTEEILHELPKAEQCCPVCGKPFSVFPGSEDSEEIHWEVRLVRRIHKRTPYRPTCNCRAVPGIMTAPPVPKLIPKGMFSCSFWVHLLLEKFLFQRPLYRVRQVLALEGLSVSQGTLTGGLKRIGELRQPLYAGILERSRA
;
A
#
# COMPACT_ATOMS: atom_id res chain seq x y z
N MET A 1 48.54 77.36 48.01
CA MET A 1 47.20 77.02 47.47
C MET A 1 47.40 76.54 46.04
N TYR A 2 47.41 75.23 45.84
CA TYR A 2 47.52 74.59 44.52
C TYR A 2 46.09 74.50 43.95
N TYR A 3 45.77 75.33 42.95
CA TYR A 3 44.57 75.13 42.14
C TYR A 3 44.93 74.23 40.96
N GLY A 4 44.24 73.11 40.87
CA GLY A 4 44.52 72.06 39.91
C GLY A 4 43.85 72.22 38.56
N SER A 5 44.14 71.21 37.72
CA SER A 5 43.31 70.65 36.65
C SER A 5 42.95 71.57 35.49
N MET A 6 43.35 71.18 34.27
CA MET A 6 42.39 70.83 33.21
C MET A 6 43.15 70.10 32.09
N ALA A 7 42.96 68.78 32.02
CA ALA A 7 43.44 67.94 30.94
C ALA A 7 42.68 68.30 29.64
N THR A 8 43.41 68.65 28.58
CA THR A 8 42.86 68.82 27.24
C THR A 8 42.78 67.44 26.56
N GLU A 9 41.61 66.80 26.61
CA GLU A 9 41.35 65.53 25.93
C GLU A 9 41.34 65.74 24.40
N SER A 10 42.09 64.89 23.68
CA SER A 10 42.26 64.91 22.22
C SER A 10 40.96 64.54 21.47
N PRO A 11 40.60 65.20 20.36
CA PRO A 11 39.36 64.92 19.62
C PRO A 11 39.21 63.49 19.07
N ASP A 12 40.30 62.73 18.94
CA ASP A 12 40.28 61.32 18.52
C ASP A 12 39.77 60.37 19.62
N THR A 13 40.08 60.64 20.90
CA THR A 13 39.62 59.78 22.01
C THR A 13 38.11 59.91 22.24
N HIS A 14 37.53 61.08 21.97
CA HIS A 14 36.09 61.29 22.02
C HIS A 14 35.35 60.49 20.94
N ARG A 15 35.91 60.39 19.72
CA ARG A 15 35.33 59.59 18.63
C ARG A 15 35.36 58.09 18.93
N GLU A 16 36.48 57.60 19.47
CA GLU A 16 36.61 56.21 19.92
C GLU A 16 35.63 55.86 21.04
N LEU A 17 35.44 56.74 22.02
CA LEU A 17 34.46 56.55 23.09
C LEU A 17 33.02 56.48 22.58
N VAL A 18 32.66 57.30 21.59
CA VAL A 18 31.34 57.27 20.95
C VAL A 18 31.14 55.95 20.19
N GLU A 19 32.16 55.47 19.49
CA GLU A 19 32.09 54.22 18.75
C GLU A 19 31.99 52.99 19.68
N LEU A 20 32.78 52.95 20.76
CA LEU A 20 32.68 51.91 21.78
C LEU A 20 31.30 51.89 22.45
N ARG A 21 30.70 53.06 22.74
CA ARG A 21 29.32 53.14 23.27
C ARG A 21 28.30 52.58 22.28
N ARG A 22 28.45 52.86 20.97
CA ARG A 22 27.58 52.31 19.92
C ARG A 22 27.72 50.79 19.84
N GLN A 23 28.94 50.26 19.88
CA GLN A 23 29.19 48.82 19.88
C GLN A 23 28.62 48.14 21.11
N ILE A 24 28.79 48.71 22.31
CA ILE A 24 28.20 48.18 23.55
C ILE A 24 26.68 48.10 23.43
N ASN A 25 26.03 49.16 22.93
CA ASN A 25 24.58 49.18 22.75
C ASN A 25 24.11 48.17 21.70
N TYR A 26 24.86 48.02 20.60
CA TYR A 26 24.60 47.01 19.57
C TYR A 26 24.67 45.59 20.13
N TRP A 27 25.74 45.26 20.85
CA TRP A 27 25.91 43.94 21.45
C TRP A 27 24.90 43.65 22.55
N ARG A 28 24.52 44.66 23.35
CA ARG A 28 23.42 44.52 24.33
C ARG A 28 22.10 44.20 23.64
N ALA A 29 21.76 44.91 22.57
CA ALA A 29 20.53 44.66 21.81
C ALA A 29 20.52 43.29 21.09
N GLN A 30 21.67 42.83 20.60
CA GLN A 30 21.81 41.48 20.03
C GLN A 30 21.68 40.41 21.10
N HIS A 31 22.29 40.62 22.26
CA HIS A 31 22.21 39.70 23.40
C HIS A 31 20.78 39.58 23.93
N THR A 32 20.05 40.69 24.09
CA THR A 32 18.64 40.63 24.52
C THR A 32 17.79 39.82 23.54
N ARG A 33 17.92 40.06 22.23
CA ARG A 33 17.23 39.27 21.19
C ARG A 33 17.63 37.80 21.19
N ALA A 34 18.87 37.46 21.49
CA ALA A 34 19.32 36.08 21.60
C ALA A 34 18.69 35.38 22.82
N VAL A 35 18.63 36.06 23.96
CA VAL A 35 17.99 35.57 25.19
C VAL A 35 16.49 35.40 25.01
N GLU A 36 15.81 36.36 24.38
CA GLU A 36 14.37 36.26 24.05
C GLU A 36 14.08 35.05 23.15
N ARG A 37 14.89 34.86 22.10
CA ARG A 37 14.78 33.66 21.25
C ARG A 37 14.98 32.39 22.07
N GLN A 38 16.02 32.35 22.92
CA GLN A 38 16.28 31.19 23.76
C GLN A 38 15.12 30.88 24.72
N ALA A 39 14.46 31.91 25.28
CA ALA A 39 13.28 31.74 26.12
C ALA A 39 12.12 31.11 25.34
N ILE A 40 11.80 31.63 24.15
CA ILE A 40 10.75 31.09 23.29
C ILE A 40 11.04 29.62 22.90
N TRP A 41 12.30 29.31 22.58
CA TRP A 41 12.68 27.93 22.25
C TRP A 41 12.58 26.98 23.44
N LYS A 42 12.88 27.46 24.66
CA LYS A 42 12.70 26.68 25.89
C LYS A 42 11.22 26.42 26.17
N GLU A 43 10.36 27.42 26.04
CA GLU A 43 8.91 27.25 26.20
C GLU A 43 8.34 26.24 25.18
N LYS A 44 8.73 26.35 23.90
CA LYS A 44 8.33 25.37 22.87
C LYS A 44 8.85 23.96 23.17
N ALA A 45 10.08 23.83 23.67
CA ALA A 45 10.61 22.52 24.05
C ALA A 45 9.79 21.90 25.19
N GLN A 46 9.44 22.70 26.20
CA GLN A 46 8.58 22.23 27.31
C GLN A 46 7.18 21.85 26.84
N GLU A 47 6.57 22.62 25.93
CA GLU A 47 5.27 22.30 25.34
C GLU A 47 5.31 20.98 24.57
N LEU A 48 6.33 20.78 23.73
CA LEU A 48 6.53 19.53 22.99
C LEU A 48 6.78 18.34 23.92
N GLU A 49 7.57 18.51 24.98
CA GLU A 49 7.79 17.46 25.99
C GLU A 49 6.48 17.07 26.69
N GLN A 50 5.62 18.03 26.99
CA GLN A 50 4.30 17.76 27.58
C GLN A 50 3.40 17.00 26.59
N MET A 51 3.39 17.39 25.32
CA MET A 51 2.62 16.69 24.28
C MET A 51 3.10 15.24 24.11
N VAL A 52 4.41 15.01 24.09
CA VAL A 52 4.99 13.65 23.99
C VAL A 52 4.55 12.80 25.19
N ARG A 53 4.65 13.33 26.42
CA ARG A 53 4.19 12.61 27.62
C ARG A 53 2.70 12.27 27.57
N GLN A 54 1.87 13.19 27.08
CA GLN A 54 0.43 12.94 26.92
C GLN A 54 0.17 11.83 25.88
N GLN A 55 0.89 11.85 24.76
CA GLN A 55 0.78 10.82 23.72
C GLN A 55 1.25 9.45 24.23
N GLU A 56 2.35 9.39 24.97
CA GLU A 56 2.84 8.15 25.60
C GLU A 56 1.80 7.58 26.58
N ALA A 57 1.18 8.43 27.40
CA ALA A 57 0.10 8.01 28.29
C ALA A 57 -1.11 7.45 27.51
N GLN A 58 -1.52 8.11 26.42
CA GLN A 58 -2.61 7.60 25.57
C GLN A 58 -2.27 6.27 24.90
N ILE A 59 -1.02 6.09 24.43
CA ILE A 59 -0.58 4.84 23.81
C ILE A 59 -0.61 3.70 24.83
N THR A 60 -0.11 3.93 26.04
CA THR A 60 -0.12 2.92 27.10
C THR A 60 -1.54 2.52 27.51
N GLU A 61 -2.47 3.47 27.61
CA GLU A 61 -3.89 3.18 27.86
C GLU A 61 -4.50 2.34 26.73
N LEU A 62 -4.28 2.72 25.47
CA LEU A 62 -4.79 1.97 24.31
C LEU A 62 -4.20 0.56 24.22
N ILE A 63 -2.95 0.35 24.61
CA ILE A 63 -2.34 -0.99 24.68
C ILE A 63 -3.07 -1.85 25.72
N GLN A 64 -3.31 -1.32 26.93
CA GLN A 64 -4.04 -2.03 27.99
C GLN A 64 -5.47 -2.37 27.56
N GLN A 65 -6.15 -1.44 26.88
CA GLN A 65 -7.49 -1.69 26.32
C GLN A 65 -7.47 -2.79 25.26
N ASN A 66 -6.48 -2.80 24.36
CA ASN A 66 -6.36 -3.85 23.36
C ASN A 66 -6.05 -5.23 23.98
N GLU A 67 -5.20 -5.28 25.02
CA GLU A 67 -4.91 -6.52 25.74
C GLU A 67 -6.15 -7.09 26.41
N THR A 68 -6.91 -6.26 27.13
CA THR A 68 -8.16 -6.67 27.79
C THR A 68 -9.21 -7.16 26.78
N LEU A 69 -9.41 -6.43 25.68
CA LEU A 69 -10.31 -6.85 24.60
C LEU A 69 -9.85 -8.17 23.95
N THR A 70 -8.54 -8.35 23.76
CA THR A 70 -7.99 -9.58 23.18
C THR A 70 -8.23 -10.78 24.09
N GLN A 71 -8.03 -10.62 25.41
CA GLN A 71 -8.34 -11.65 26.40
C GLN A 71 -9.83 -12.01 26.41
N GLN A 72 -10.72 -11.01 26.33
CA GLN A 72 -12.17 -11.23 26.23
C GLN A 72 -12.54 -12.00 24.96
N ILE A 73 -11.95 -11.65 23.81
CA ILE A 73 -12.16 -12.36 22.55
C ILE A 73 -11.70 -13.82 22.67
N GLN A 74 -10.55 -14.08 23.28
CA GLN A 74 -10.05 -15.44 23.50
C GLN A 74 -11.00 -16.25 24.39
N ALA A 75 -11.45 -15.66 25.51
CA ALA A 75 -12.41 -16.30 26.41
C ALA A 75 -13.75 -16.61 25.72
N LEU A 76 -14.27 -15.67 24.92
CA LEU A 76 -15.50 -15.88 24.14
C LEU A 76 -15.32 -16.94 23.07
N LYS A 77 -14.19 -16.95 22.34
CA LYS A 77 -13.87 -18.00 21.36
C LYS A 77 -13.80 -19.38 22.01
N ALA A 78 -13.18 -19.50 23.19
CA ALA A 78 -13.13 -20.76 23.93
C ALA A 78 -14.53 -21.23 24.35
N LYS A 79 -15.40 -20.33 24.83
CA LYS A 79 -16.80 -20.65 25.14
C LYS A 79 -17.58 -21.11 23.90
N VAL A 80 -17.40 -20.44 22.77
CA VAL A 80 -18.03 -20.84 21.49
C VAL A 80 -17.56 -22.21 21.04
N ALA A 81 -16.26 -22.49 21.09
CA ALA A 81 -15.71 -23.80 20.74
C ALA A 81 -16.25 -24.90 21.66
N TRP A 82 -16.33 -24.63 22.97
CA TRP A 82 -16.90 -25.56 23.96
C TRP A 82 -18.39 -25.85 23.67
N LEU A 83 -19.21 -24.81 23.42
CA LEU A 83 -20.62 -24.98 23.07
C LEU A 83 -20.79 -25.75 21.74
N GLN A 84 -19.95 -25.47 20.74
CA GLN A 84 -19.96 -26.20 19.48
C GLN A 84 -19.63 -27.68 19.68
N GLN A 85 -18.63 -28.00 20.49
CA GLN A 85 -18.29 -29.39 20.81
C GLN A 85 -19.43 -30.10 21.54
N GLN A 86 -20.12 -29.43 22.47
CA GLN A 86 -21.26 -30.01 23.17
C GLN A 86 -22.47 -30.26 22.25
N MET A 87 -22.76 -29.33 21.32
CA MET A 87 -23.90 -29.40 20.41
C MET A 87 -23.68 -30.37 19.24
N PHE A 88 -22.45 -30.46 18.72
CA PHE A 88 -22.13 -31.22 17.51
C PHE A 88 -21.27 -32.47 17.76
N GLY A 89 -20.59 -32.60 18.91
CA GLY A 89 -19.70 -33.74 19.22
C GLY A 89 -20.43 -35.06 19.51
N ARG A 90 -21.64 -35.03 20.08
CA ARG A 90 -22.38 -36.25 20.45
C ARG A 90 -22.94 -37.05 19.26
N LYS A 91 -22.96 -36.49 18.04
CA LYS A 91 -23.49 -37.20 16.85
C LYS A 91 -22.45 -38.05 16.10
N SER A 92 -21.17 -37.96 16.47
CA SER A 92 -20.11 -38.72 15.78
C SER A 92 -19.86 -40.14 16.35
N GLU A 93 -20.43 -40.48 17.52
CA GLU A 93 -20.19 -41.77 18.19
C GLU A 93 -21.37 -42.76 18.09
N GLN A 94 -22.46 -42.41 17.41
CA GLN A 94 -23.65 -43.29 17.28
C GLN A 94 -23.72 -44.13 15.98
N THR A 95 -22.64 -44.26 15.21
CA THR A 95 -22.65 -45.05 13.96
C THR A 95 -21.57 -46.13 13.88
N LYS A 96 -21.06 -46.58 15.02
CA LYS A 96 -20.28 -47.82 15.11
C LYS A 96 -20.82 -48.64 16.26
N ASP A 97 -20.99 -49.92 16.00
CA ASP A 97 -21.45 -50.96 16.91
C ASP A 97 -22.97 -51.12 16.99
N LEU A 98 -23.48 -52.02 16.16
CA LEU A 98 -24.38 -53.12 16.53
C LEU A 98 -24.60 -54.02 15.29
N VAL A 99 -23.99 -55.22 15.29
CA VAL A 99 -24.53 -56.55 14.91
C VAL A 99 -23.37 -57.50 14.55
N PRO A 100 -23.16 -58.62 15.29
CA PRO A 100 -22.38 -59.76 14.83
C PRO A 100 -23.26 -60.90 14.25
N GLU A 101 -22.74 -61.49 13.17
CA GLU A 101 -22.88 -62.86 12.63
C GLU A 101 -24.27 -63.52 12.44
N ASN A 102 -24.56 -63.96 11.20
CA ASN A 102 -24.59 -65.39 10.83
C ASN A 102 -24.95 -65.64 9.34
N HIS A 103 -24.26 -66.66 8.79
CA HIS A 103 -24.60 -67.58 7.68
C HIS A 103 -24.48 -67.18 6.19
N ASP A 104 -23.46 -67.80 5.57
CA ASP A 104 -23.40 -68.56 4.31
C ASP A 104 -23.93 -68.01 2.98
N GLY A 105 -23.08 -68.14 1.96
CA GLY A 105 -23.50 -68.09 0.55
C GLY A 105 -22.35 -67.83 -0.44
N ASP A 106 -21.51 -68.84 -0.65
CA ASP A 106 -20.94 -69.31 -1.92
C ASP A 106 -20.29 -68.36 -2.98
N GLN A 107 -19.04 -68.73 -3.27
CA GLN A 107 -18.42 -68.97 -4.59
C GLN A 107 -17.81 -67.82 -5.43
N GLU A 108 -16.49 -68.01 -5.64
CA GLU A 108 -15.71 -67.80 -6.89
C GLU A 108 -15.48 -66.32 -7.32
N ALA A 109 -14.29 -65.84 -7.70
CA ALA A 109 -13.09 -66.48 -8.22
C ALA A 109 -11.85 -65.53 -8.14
N CYS A 110 -10.70 -66.14 -8.45
CA CYS A 110 -9.51 -65.61 -9.12
C CYS A 110 -8.54 -64.63 -8.42
N ASN A 111 -7.53 -65.27 -7.81
CA ASN A 111 -6.10 -65.23 -8.18
C ASN A 111 -5.28 -63.96 -8.00
N ALA A 112 -4.32 -64.11 -7.09
CA ALA A 112 -3.04 -63.43 -7.02
C ALA A 112 -2.11 -63.80 -8.20
N SER A 113 -1.02 -63.00 -8.30
CA SER A 113 0.13 -63.02 -9.23
C SER A 113 0.00 -61.89 -10.26
N GLU A 114 0.92 -60.94 -10.39
CA GLU A 114 2.37 -61.10 -10.42
C GLU A 114 3.09 -59.80 -10.03
N ALA A 115 4.22 -59.96 -9.35
CA ALA A 115 5.14 -58.90 -9.02
C ALA A 115 5.90 -58.47 -10.29
N THR A 116 5.65 -57.26 -10.78
CA THR A 116 6.63 -56.50 -11.54
C THR A 116 7.22 -55.42 -10.64
N SER A 117 8.52 -55.54 -10.42
CA SER A 117 9.39 -54.63 -9.72
C SER A 117 9.46 -53.27 -10.42
N GLU A 118 8.44 -52.44 -10.21
CA GLU A 118 8.56 -51.01 -10.46
C GLU A 118 9.54 -50.45 -9.44
N SER A 119 10.76 -50.16 -9.90
CA SER A 119 11.72 -49.35 -9.18
C SER A 119 11.00 -48.12 -8.65
N LYS A 120 10.90 -47.99 -7.32
CA LYS A 120 10.41 -46.80 -6.64
C LYS A 120 11.27 -45.63 -7.09
N ASN A 121 10.85 -44.96 -8.16
CA ASN A 121 11.46 -43.71 -8.58
C ASN A 121 11.19 -42.73 -7.45
N ASN A 122 12.22 -42.48 -6.64
CA ASN A 122 12.18 -41.52 -5.56
C ASN A 122 11.67 -40.19 -6.13
N ARG A 123 10.54 -39.73 -5.58
CA ARG A 123 9.89 -38.48 -5.98
C ARG A 123 10.80 -37.34 -5.53
N GLY A 124 11.59 -36.80 -6.46
CA GLY A 124 12.58 -35.76 -6.15
C GLY A 124 13.68 -35.70 -7.20
N LYS A 125 14.42 -34.60 -7.19
CA LYS A 125 15.54 -34.39 -8.10
C LYS A 125 16.67 -35.37 -7.76
N GLN A 126 17.14 -36.16 -8.72
CA GLN A 126 18.23 -37.10 -8.49
C GLN A 126 19.54 -36.38 -8.15
N PRO A 127 20.33 -36.88 -7.18
CA PRO A 127 21.67 -36.37 -6.90
C PRO A 127 22.51 -36.39 -8.19
N GLY A 128 23.12 -35.25 -8.54
CA GLY A 128 23.92 -35.10 -9.78
C GLY A 128 23.17 -34.58 -11.00
N SER A 129 21.84 -34.40 -10.95
CA SER A 129 21.10 -33.75 -12.04
C SER A 129 21.45 -32.27 -12.16
N LYS A 130 21.74 -31.78 -13.38
CA LYS A 130 22.05 -30.36 -13.65
C LYS A 130 20.92 -29.46 -13.14
N GLY A 131 21.23 -28.47 -12.31
CA GLY A 131 20.26 -27.46 -11.87
C GLY A 131 19.64 -26.77 -13.08
N TYR A 132 18.32 -26.61 -13.11
CA TYR A 132 17.73 -25.60 -13.99
C TYR A 132 18.20 -24.26 -13.42
N GLY A 133 19.04 -23.53 -14.15
CA GLY A 133 19.56 -22.23 -13.71
C GLY A 133 18.43 -21.24 -13.40
N ARG A 134 18.76 -20.10 -12.79
CA ARG A 134 17.77 -19.03 -12.59
C ARG A 134 17.23 -18.59 -13.95
N LYS A 135 15.93 -18.83 -14.16
CA LYS A 135 15.24 -18.41 -15.38
C LYS A 135 15.08 -16.89 -15.35
N ARG A 136 15.61 -16.19 -16.36
CA ARG A 136 15.38 -14.75 -16.55
C ARG A 136 13.89 -14.47 -16.76
N ARG A 137 13.40 -13.35 -16.23
CA ARG A 137 11.97 -12.97 -16.24
C ARG A 137 11.70 -11.86 -17.27
N SER A 138 12.17 -12.07 -18.49
CA SER A 138 12.10 -11.09 -19.60
C SER A 138 10.69 -10.79 -20.13
N GLY A 139 9.65 -11.46 -19.62
CA GLY A 139 8.26 -11.24 -20.04
C GLY A 139 7.55 -10.11 -19.31
N LEU A 140 8.17 -9.52 -18.27
CA LEU A 140 7.60 -8.40 -17.53
C LEU A 140 8.08 -7.07 -18.14
N PRO A 141 7.25 -6.00 -18.12
CA PRO A 141 7.73 -4.65 -18.39
C PRO A 141 8.94 -4.34 -17.51
N THR A 142 10.01 -3.83 -18.11
CA THR A 142 11.27 -3.51 -17.43
C THR A 142 11.39 -2.00 -17.28
N GLU A 143 11.60 -1.54 -16.04
CA GLU A 143 11.97 -0.16 -15.73
C GLU A 143 13.45 -0.17 -15.29
N GLU A 144 14.31 0.51 -16.05
CA GLU A 144 15.73 0.63 -15.73
C GLU A 144 15.95 1.78 -14.75
N ILE A 145 16.47 1.47 -13.56
CA ILE A 145 16.80 2.45 -12.53
C ILE A 145 18.32 2.57 -12.46
N LEU A 146 18.85 3.71 -12.93
CA LEU A 146 20.27 4.00 -12.87
C LEU A 146 20.64 4.55 -11.49
N HIS A 147 21.59 3.89 -10.83
CA HIS A 147 22.16 4.33 -9.57
C HIS A 147 23.55 4.93 -9.82
N GLU A 148 23.63 6.26 -9.81
CA GLU A 148 24.90 6.99 -9.92
C GLU A 148 25.42 7.39 -8.54
N LEU A 149 26.75 7.55 -8.43
CA LEU A 149 27.35 8.14 -7.25
C LEU A 149 26.79 9.56 -7.02
N PRO A 150 26.49 9.95 -5.77
CA PRO A 150 26.14 11.33 -5.45
C PRO A 150 27.20 12.31 -5.96
N LYS A 151 26.81 13.48 -6.45
CA LYS A 151 27.75 14.47 -7.04
C LYS A 151 28.93 14.83 -6.13
N ALA A 152 28.75 14.81 -4.82
CA ALA A 152 29.80 15.08 -3.84
C ALA A 152 30.87 13.97 -3.78
N GLU A 153 30.52 12.74 -4.13
CA GLU A 153 31.38 11.55 -4.10
C GLU A 153 31.95 11.22 -5.48
N GLN A 154 31.57 11.98 -6.52
CA GLN A 154 32.12 11.83 -7.87
C GLN A 154 33.53 12.41 -8.01
N CYS A 155 34.09 13.01 -6.95
CA CYS A 155 35.46 13.53 -6.93
C CYS A 155 36.30 12.83 -5.87
N CYS A 156 37.59 12.69 -6.16
CA CYS A 156 38.54 12.16 -5.20
C CYS A 156 38.61 13.08 -3.96
N PRO A 157 38.41 12.55 -2.74
CA PRO A 157 38.43 13.37 -1.51
C PRO A 157 39.82 13.93 -1.17
N VAL A 158 40.88 13.40 -1.79
CA VAL A 158 42.27 13.80 -1.52
C VAL A 158 42.77 14.83 -2.54
N CYS A 159 42.55 14.60 -3.84
CA CYS A 159 43.09 15.46 -4.91
C CYS A 159 42.03 16.27 -5.66
N GLY A 160 40.74 16.09 -5.35
CA GLY A 160 39.62 16.85 -5.93
C GLY A 160 39.30 16.54 -7.40
N LYS A 161 40.05 15.64 -8.06
CA LYS A 161 39.81 15.28 -9.46
C LYS A 161 38.51 14.46 -9.61
N PRO A 162 37.71 14.71 -10.65
CA PRO A 162 36.51 13.92 -10.92
C PRO A 162 36.87 12.50 -11.35
N PHE A 163 36.05 11.53 -10.93
CA PHE A 163 36.12 10.15 -11.40
C PHE A 163 35.53 10.04 -12.81
N SER A 164 36.15 9.20 -13.64
CA SER A 164 35.60 8.87 -14.96
C SER A 164 34.67 7.66 -14.86
N VAL A 165 33.60 7.67 -15.65
CA VAL A 165 32.68 6.52 -15.76
C VAL A 165 33.44 5.32 -16.34
N PHE A 166 33.35 4.17 -15.67
CA PHE A 166 33.90 2.92 -16.16
C PHE A 166 32.92 2.27 -17.15
N PRO A 167 33.38 1.68 -18.27
CA PRO A 167 32.49 1.01 -19.23
C PRO A 167 31.91 -0.29 -18.66
N GLY A 168 30.58 -0.38 -18.61
CA GLY A 168 29.83 -1.52 -18.08
C GLY A 168 29.02 -1.15 -16.84
N SER A 169 28.12 -2.04 -16.45
CA SER A 169 27.27 -1.90 -15.26
C SER A 169 27.22 -3.21 -14.47
N GLU A 170 27.09 -3.09 -13.15
CA GLU A 170 26.76 -4.22 -12.30
C GLU A 170 25.23 -4.29 -12.18
N ASP A 171 24.62 -5.17 -12.99
CA ASP A 171 23.18 -5.25 -13.10
C ASP A 171 22.58 -6.17 -12.04
N SER A 172 21.53 -5.70 -11.36
CA SER A 172 20.69 -6.49 -10.46
C SER A 172 19.22 -6.39 -10.89
N GLU A 173 18.50 -7.52 -10.86
CA GLU A 173 17.08 -7.59 -11.22
C GLU A 173 16.21 -7.64 -9.95
N GLU A 174 15.27 -6.71 -9.81
CA GLU A 174 14.20 -6.72 -8.79
C GLU A 174 12.82 -6.84 -9.46
N ILE A 175 11.90 -7.60 -8.85
CA ILE A 175 10.49 -7.63 -9.27
C ILE A 175 9.70 -6.68 -8.38
N HIS A 176 9.31 -5.53 -8.93
CA HIS A 176 8.46 -4.58 -8.25
C HIS A 176 6.98 -4.89 -8.47
N TRP A 177 6.17 -4.91 -7.40
CA TRP A 177 4.71 -5.06 -7.48
C TRP A 177 4.04 -3.72 -7.18
N GLU A 178 3.43 -3.13 -8.20
CA GLU A 178 2.76 -1.84 -8.07
C GLU A 178 1.27 -1.94 -8.44
N VAL A 179 0.42 -1.43 -7.56
CA VAL A 179 -1.02 -1.26 -7.80
C VAL A 179 -1.32 0.23 -7.88
N ARG A 180 -1.97 0.70 -8.95
CA ARG A 180 -2.34 2.11 -9.11
C ARG A 180 -3.83 2.27 -9.42
N LEU A 181 -4.57 2.93 -8.53
CA LEU A 181 -5.91 3.45 -8.81
C LEU A 181 -5.82 4.86 -9.38
N VAL A 182 -6.40 5.07 -10.57
CA VAL A 182 -6.33 6.36 -11.27
C VAL A 182 -7.71 6.98 -11.43
N ARG A 183 -7.88 8.21 -10.93
CA ARG A 183 -9.07 9.03 -11.16
C ARG A 183 -8.98 9.71 -12.52
N ARG A 184 -9.75 9.24 -13.50
CA ARG A 184 -9.87 9.88 -14.83
C ARG A 184 -10.98 10.93 -14.82
N ILE A 185 -10.61 12.19 -15.06
CA ILE A 185 -11.58 13.30 -15.21
C ILE A 185 -11.72 13.62 -16.70
N HIS A 186 -12.88 13.32 -17.27
CA HIS A 186 -13.17 13.63 -18.67
C HIS A 186 -13.71 15.05 -18.79
N LYS A 187 -12.85 15.99 -19.21
CA LYS A 187 -13.24 17.35 -19.54
C LYS A 187 -13.58 17.42 -21.03
N ARG A 188 -14.79 17.85 -21.36
CA ARG A 188 -15.21 18.04 -22.76
C ARG A 188 -15.25 19.53 -23.06
N THR A 189 -14.34 19.98 -23.91
CA THR A 189 -14.26 21.38 -24.30
C THR A 189 -15.41 21.71 -25.26
N PRO A 190 -16.26 22.70 -24.96
CA PRO A 190 -17.24 23.20 -25.89
C PRO A 190 -16.58 24.10 -26.94
N TYR A 191 -17.06 24.04 -28.17
CA TYR A 191 -16.62 24.88 -29.28
C TYR A 191 -17.80 25.67 -29.81
N ARG A 192 -17.56 26.95 -30.12
CA ARG A 192 -18.55 27.80 -30.81
C ARG A 192 -18.18 27.87 -32.29
N PRO A 193 -19.13 27.68 -33.23
CA PRO A 193 -18.85 27.91 -34.63
C PRO A 193 -18.55 29.39 -34.87
N THR A 194 -17.55 29.66 -35.70
CA THR A 194 -17.17 31.01 -36.13
C THR A 194 -17.82 31.39 -37.47
N CYS A 195 -18.57 30.48 -38.08
CA CYS A 195 -19.27 30.69 -39.34
C CYS A 195 -20.75 31.05 -39.12
N ASN A 196 -21.36 31.71 -40.11
CA ASN A 196 -22.78 32.10 -40.09
C ASN A 196 -23.71 31.02 -40.68
N CYS A 197 -23.24 29.78 -40.81
CA CYS A 197 -24.02 28.68 -41.38
C CYS A 197 -25.14 28.25 -40.43
N ARG A 198 -26.40 28.35 -40.87
CA ARG A 198 -27.59 27.94 -40.07
C ARG A 198 -27.64 26.44 -39.75
N ALA A 199 -26.87 25.62 -40.47
CA ALA A 199 -26.83 24.17 -40.29
C ALA A 199 -25.96 23.71 -39.11
N VAL A 200 -25.16 24.59 -38.50
CA VAL A 200 -24.24 24.22 -37.42
C VAL A 200 -24.82 24.61 -36.06
N PRO A 201 -24.94 23.68 -35.10
CA PRO A 201 -25.39 23.99 -33.75
C PRO A 201 -24.53 25.06 -33.08
N GLY A 202 -25.15 25.95 -32.28
CA GLY A 202 -24.47 27.10 -31.68
C GLY A 202 -23.35 26.75 -30.68
N ILE A 203 -23.38 25.55 -30.07
CA ILE A 203 -22.29 25.01 -29.26
C ILE A 203 -22.11 23.54 -29.62
N MET A 204 -20.91 23.19 -30.06
CA MET A 204 -20.49 21.83 -30.36
C MET A 204 -19.71 21.27 -29.18
N THR A 205 -19.94 20.01 -28.81
CA THR A 205 -19.16 19.36 -27.75
C THR A 205 -18.96 17.89 -28.10
N ALA A 206 -17.81 17.34 -27.73
CA ALA A 206 -17.53 15.92 -27.90
C ALA A 206 -18.63 15.05 -27.24
N PRO A 207 -18.97 13.88 -27.83
CA PRO A 207 -19.93 12.96 -27.23
C PRO A 207 -19.45 12.47 -25.85
N PRO A 208 -20.38 12.04 -24.98
CA PRO A 208 -20.00 11.47 -23.68
C PRO A 208 -19.22 10.17 -23.89
N VAL A 209 -18.25 9.91 -23.01
CA VAL A 209 -17.46 8.68 -23.04
C VAL A 209 -18.40 7.48 -22.81
N PRO A 210 -18.34 6.43 -23.64
CA PRO A 210 -19.15 5.24 -23.45
C PRO A 210 -18.80 4.58 -22.10
N LYS A 211 -19.82 4.27 -21.32
CA LYS A 211 -19.69 3.59 -20.03
C LYS A 211 -20.58 2.35 -20.02
N LEU A 212 -20.08 1.27 -19.42
CA LEU A 212 -20.84 0.03 -19.26
C LEU A 212 -22.15 0.27 -18.48
N ILE A 213 -22.07 1.03 -17.40
CA ILE A 213 -23.24 1.45 -16.61
C ILE A 213 -23.44 2.96 -16.86
N PRO A 214 -24.60 3.37 -17.44
CA PRO A 214 -24.90 4.77 -17.66
C PRO A 214 -24.78 5.60 -16.39
N LYS A 215 -24.14 6.77 -16.47
CA LYS A 215 -23.86 7.68 -15.34
C LYS A 215 -23.04 7.05 -14.18
N GLY A 216 -22.49 5.85 -14.35
CA GLY A 216 -21.67 5.18 -13.35
C GLY A 216 -20.33 5.86 -13.11
N MET A 217 -19.76 5.66 -11.91
CA MET A 217 -18.46 6.19 -11.52
C MET A 217 -17.29 5.40 -12.13
N PHE A 218 -17.44 4.09 -12.24
CA PHE A 218 -16.37 3.17 -12.59
C PHE A 218 -16.25 2.92 -14.10
N SER A 219 -15.02 2.73 -14.57
CA SER A 219 -14.71 2.38 -15.96
C SER A 219 -14.97 0.90 -16.25
N CYS A 220 -15.00 0.52 -17.53
CA CYS A 220 -15.14 -0.88 -17.92
C CYS A 220 -13.98 -1.74 -17.36
N SER A 221 -12.74 -1.26 -17.43
CA SER A 221 -11.58 -1.97 -16.88
C SER A 221 -11.69 -2.22 -15.37
N PHE A 222 -12.23 -1.25 -14.61
CA PHE A 222 -12.48 -1.44 -13.18
C PHE A 222 -13.45 -2.60 -12.92
N TRP A 223 -14.56 -2.66 -13.68
CA TRP A 223 -15.53 -3.74 -13.54
C TRP A 223 -14.94 -5.10 -13.93
N VAL A 224 -14.11 -5.16 -14.98
CA VAL A 224 -13.40 -6.38 -15.36
C VAL A 224 -12.51 -6.88 -14.21
N HIS A 225 -11.69 -6.01 -13.62
CA HIS A 225 -10.87 -6.39 -12.46
C HIS A 225 -11.71 -6.84 -11.27
N LEU A 226 -12.81 -6.15 -10.96
CA LEU A 226 -13.71 -6.56 -9.88
C LEU A 226 -14.32 -7.93 -10.12
N LEU A 227 -14.69 -8.25 -11.36
CA LEU A 227 -15.23 -9.57 -11.74
C LEU A 227 -14.16 -10.66 -11.59
N LEU A 228 -12.93 -10.39 -12.02
CA LEU A 228 -11.81 -11.32 -11.84
C LEU A 228 -11.54 -11.56 -10.35
N GLU A 229 -11.46 -10.51 -9.54
CA GLU A 229 -11.34 -10.63 -8.08
C GLU A 229 -12.46 -11.48 -7.48
N LYS A 230 -13.71 -11.22 -7.86
CA LYS A 230 -14.87 -11.88 -7.25
C LYS A 230 -15.05 -13.34 -7.68
N PHE A 231 -14.81 -13.64 -8.96
CA PHE A 231 -15.18 -14.92 -9.57
C PHE A 231 -13.97 -15.79 -9.91
N LEU A 232 -12.88 -15.22 -10.43
CA LEU A 232 -11.67 -15.97 -10.74
C LEU A 232 -10.85 -16.21 -9.48
N PHE A 233 -10.58 -15.16 -8.70
CA PHE A 233 -9.78 -15.24 -7.47
C PHE A 233 -10.63 -15.51 -6.22
N GLN A 234 -11.95 -15.63 -6.38
CA GLN A 234 -12.91 -15.94 -5.31
C GLN A 234 -12.81 -15.01 -4.09
N ARG A 235 -12.34 -13.77 -4.26
CA ARG A 235 -12.21 -12.80 -3.17
C ARG A 235 -13.59 -12.28 -2.77
N PRO A 236 -13.99 -12.37 -1.48
CA PRO A 236 -15.22 -11.76 -1.01
C PRO A 236 -15.23 -10.25 -1.25
N LEU A 237 -16.39 -9.68 -1.58
CA LEU A 237 -16.49 -8.25 -1.91
C LEU A 237 -16.05 -7.34 -0.77
N TYR A 238 -16.26 -7.72 0.49
CA TYR A 238 -15.79 -6.92 1.62
C TYR A 238 -14.27 -6.80 1.65
N ARG A 239 -13.53 -7.87 1.28
CA ARG A 239 -12.06 -7.83 1.17
C ARG A 239 -11.61 -7.00 -0.01
N VAL A 240 -12.30 -7.09 -1.15
CA VAL A 240 -11.99 -6.21 -2.29
C VAL A 240 -12.16 -4.75 -1.89
N ARG A 241 -13.22 -4.42 -1.15
CA ARG A 241 -13.43 -3.06 -0.61
C ARG A 241 -12.32 -2.61 0.34
N GLN A 242 -11.85 -3.49 1.20
CA GLN A 242 -10.72 -3.19 2.09
C GLN A 242 -9.46 -2.87 1.29
N VAL A 243 -9.14 -3.65 0.25
CA VAL A 243 -8.02 -3.37 -0.65
C VAL A 243 -8.19 -2.01 -1.33
N LEU A 244 -9.37 -1.73 -1.90
CA LEU A 244 -9.64 -0.43 -2.52
C LEU A 244 -9.47 0.73 -1.54
N ALA A 245 -9.87 0.55 -0.27
CA ALA A 245 -9.72 1.56 0.76
C ALA A 245 -8.25 1.81 1.13
N LEU A 246 -7.41 0.76 1.17
CA LEU A 246 -5.96 0.90 1.36
C LEU A 246 -5.31 1.69 0.22
N GLU A 247 -5.81 1.52 -1.00
CA GLU A 247 -5.42 2.28 -2.19
C GLU A 247 -6.08 3.68 -2.28
N GLY A 248 -6.70 4.15 -1.19
CA GLY A 248 -7.30 5.49 -1.10
C GLY A 248 -8.69 5.64 -1.69
N LEU A 249 -9.35 4.56 -2.11
CA LEU A 249 -10.70 4.57 -2.67
C LEU A 249 -11.72 3.92 -1.73
N SER A 250 -12.39 4.75 -0.91
CA SER A 250 -13.51 4.30 -0.08
C SER A 250 -14.79 4.11 -0.92
N VAL A 251 -15.33 2.88 -0.95
CA VAL A 251 -16.55 2.53 -1.70
C VAL A 251 -17.53 1.79 -0.79
N SER A 252 -18.81 2.12 -0.89
CA SER A 252 -19.87 1.38 -0.19
C SER A 252 -20.07 -0.02 -0.80
N GLN A 253 -20.56 -0.97 0.01
CA GLN A 253 -20.88 -2.31 -0.50
C GLN A 253 -21.99 -2.26 -1.55
N GLY A 254 -23.01 -1.43 -1.31
CA GLY A 254 -24.15 -1.24 -2.20
C GLY A 254 -23.75 -0.78 -3.60
N THR A 255 -22.72 0.07 -3.71
CA THR A 255 -22.22 0.54 -5.01
C THR A 255 -21.65 -0.62 -5.84
N LEU A 256 -20.90 -1.53 -5.22
CA LEU A 256 -20.32 -2.68 -5.92
C LEU A 256 -21.38 -3.74 -6.23
N THR A 257 -22.23 -4.09 -5.27
CA THR A 257 -23.28 -5.10 -5.48
C THR A 257 -24.33 -4.64 -6.49
N GLY A 258 -24.73 -3.37 -6.45
CA GLY A 258 -25.65 -2.78 -7.42
C GLY A 258 -25.08 -2.80 -8.85
N GLY A 259 -23.79 -2.48 -8.99
CA GLY A 259 -23.14 -2.57 -10.30
C GLY A 259 -23.01 -4.00 -10.81
N LEU A 260 -22.65 -4.96 -9.95
CA LEU A 260 -22.61 -6.38 -10.31
C LEU A 260 -23.98 -6.92 -10.74
N LYS A 261 -25.06 -6.52 -10.05
CA LYS A 261 -26.43 -6.87 -10.46
C LYS A 261 -26.73 -6.37 -11.87
N ARG A 262 -26.42 -5.10 -12.16
CA ARG A 262 -26.65 -4.50 -13.49
C ARG A 262 -25.82 -5.18 -14.58
N ILE A 263 -24.58 -5.57 -14.29
CA ILE A 263 -23.74 -6.33 -15.23
C ILE A 263 -24.32 -7.73 -15.45
N GLY A 264 -24.86 -8.37 -14.41
CA GLY A 264 -25.55 -9.65 -14.53
C GLY A 264 -26.72 -9.60 -15.51
N GLU A 265 -27.51 -8.52 -15.48
CA GLU A 265 -28.60 -8.28 -16.45
C GLU A 265 -28.05 -8.12 -17.88
N LEU A 266 -26.97 -7.36 -18.07
CA LEU A 266 -26.33 -7.16 -19.38
C LEU A 266 -25.72 -8.45 -19.97
N ARG A 267 -25.35 -9.42 -19.12
CA ARG A 267 -24.77 -10.70 -19.55
C ARG A 267 -25.81 -11.68 -20.09
N GLN A 268 -27.08 -11.55 -19.74
CA GLN A 268 -28.14 -12.49 -20.12
C GLN A 268 -28.19 -12.82 -21.63
N PRO A 269 -28.19 -11.84 -22.56
CA PRO A 269 -28.22 -12.16 -23.99
C PRO A 269 -26.98 -12.92 -24.46
N LEU A 270 -25.80 -12.62 -23.90
CA LEU A 270 -24.57 -13.34 -24.22
C LEU A 270 -24.63 -14.78 -23.72
N TYR A 271 -25.17 -14.99 -22.51
CA TYR A 271 -25.33 -16.33 -21.95
C TYR A 271 -26.32 -17.16 -22.78
N ALA A 272 -27.43 -16.57 -23.22
CA ALA A 272 -28.37 -17.21 -24.13
C ALA A 272 -27.70 -17.63 -25.44
N GLY A 273 -26.94 -16.74 -26.08
CA GLY A 273 -26.22 -17.07 -27.33
C GLY A 273 -25.14 -18.14 -27.15
N ILE A 274 -24.44 -18.17 -26.00
CA ILE A 274 -23.50 -19.24 -25.67
C ILE A 274 -24.24 -20.58 -25.55
N LEU A 275 -25.37 -20.62 -24.86
CA LEU A 275 -26.17 -21.84 -24.70
C LEU A 275 -26.70 -22.35 -26.04
N GLU A 276 -27.21 -21.46 -26.89
CA GLU A 276 -27.65 -21.82 -28.25
C GLU A 276 -26.51 -22.44 -29.06
N ARG A 277 -25.33 -21.81 -29.04
CA ARG A 277 -24.15 -22.33 -29.75
C ARG A 277 -23.63 -23.66 -29.19
N SER A 278 -23.70 -23.88 -27.88
CA SER A 278 -23.26 -25.13 -27.26
C SER A 278 -24.26 -26.28 -27.44
N ARG A 279 -25.51 -25.99 -27.80
CA ARG A 279 -26.55 -26.98 -28.07
C ARG A 279 -26.65 -27.37 -29.55
N ALA A 280 -26.22 -26.49 -30.45
CA ALA A 280 -26.05 -26.76 -31.87
C ALA A 280 -24.81 -27.62 -32.13
#